data_AF-D2QC23-F1
#
_entry.id   AF-D2QC23-F1
#
_cell.length_a   1.000
_cell.length_b   1.000
_cell.length_c   1.000
_cell.angle_alpha   90.00
_cell.angle_beta   90.00
_cell.angle_gamma   90.00
#
_symmetry.space_group_name_H-M   'P 1'
#
loop_
_entity.id
_entity.type
_entity.pdbx_description
1 polymer ?
#
loop_
_entity_poly.entity_id
_entity_poly.type
_entity_poly.pdbx_seq_one_letter_code
_entity_poly.pdbx_strand_id
1 'polypeptide(L)' 'MKNQSVYTAIPDTSDLTYWEVKLTNGPHQTRTFVPKDKELHHRLKVEQRAEIDARLARTKQSERHRYGG' A
#
# COMPACT_ATOMS: atom_id res chain seq x y z
N MET A 1 22.64 -11.77 11.17
CA MET A 1 21.30 -11.47 11.71
C MET A 1 20.48 -10.86 10.58
N LYS A 2 19.37 -11.48 10.17
CA LYS A 2 18.47 -10.88 9.17
C LYS A 2 17.57 -9.90 9.91
N ASN A 3 17.81 -8.61 9.77
CA ASN A 3 16.90 -7.57 10.24
C ASN A 3 15.57 -7.78 9.51
N GLN A 4 14.63 -8.45 10.16
CA GLN A 4 13.25 -8.52 9.69
C GLN A 4 12.67 -7.14 9.90
N SER A 5 12.79 -6.28 8.88
CA SER A 5 12.08 -5.01 8.83
C SER A 5 10.59 -5.33 8.95
N VAL A 6 10.01 -5.09 10.13
CA VAL A 6 8.58 -5.24 10.36
C VAL A 6 7.92 -4.04 9.71
N TYR A 7 7.64 -4.16 8.42
CA TYR A 7 6.90 -3.14 7.70
C TYR A 7 5.48 -3.11 8.26
N THR A 8 5.05 -1.95 8.73
CA THR A 8 3.67 -1.69 9.21
C THR A 8 2.83 -0.94 8.19
N ALA A 9 3.46 -0.47 7.10
CA ALA A 9 2.81 0.14 5.95
C ALA A 9 3.64 -0.13 4.69
N ILE A 10 3.03 0.01 3.51
CA ILE A 10 3.74 -0.10 2.23
C ILE A 10 4.71 1.09 2.13
N PRO A 11 6.04 0.87 2.11
CA PRO A 11 7.03 1.93 2.05
C PRO A 11 7.16 2.52 0.64
N ASP A 12 7.84 3.66 0.53
CA ASP A 12 8.14 4.29 -0.75
C ASP A 12 8.97 3.37 -1.67
N THR A 13 8.84 3.56 -2.99
CA THR A 13 9.58 2.79 -4.01
C THR A 13 11.10 2.95 -3.95
N SER A 14 11.61 3.88 -3.14
CA SER A 14 13.03 4.02 -2.80
C SER A 14 13.55 2.90 -1.90
N ASP A 15 12.68 2.21 -1.14
CA ASP A 15 13.10 1.12 -0.26
C ASP A 15 13.34 -0.17 -1.06
N LEU A 16 14.59 -0.37 -1.46
CA LEU A 16 15.03 -1.54 -2.21
C LEU A 16 15.10 -2.82 -1.36
N THR A 17 14.86 -2.73 -0.04
CA THR A 17 14.71 -3.93 0.82
C THR A 17 13.31 -4.50 0.70
N TYR A 18 12.32 -3.64 0.46
CA TYR A 18 10.93 -4.02 0.19
C TYR A 18 10.66 -4.24 -1.30
N TRP A 19 11.15 -3.34 -2.15
CA TRP A 19 10.91 -3.32 -3.59
C TRP A 19 12.05 -4.01 -4.36
N GLU A 20 11.68 -4.79 -5.36
CA GLU A 20 12.54 -5.32 -6.40
C GLU A 20 12.30 -4.53 -7.69
N VAL A 21 13.39 -4.07 -8.29
CA VAL A 21 13.33 -3.31 -9.54
C VAL A 21 13.48 -4.29 -10.71
N LYS A 22 12.44 -4.40 -11.53
CA LYS A 22 12.47 -5.16 -12.78
C LYS A 22 12.60 -4.21 -13.94
N LEU A 23 13.72 -4.35 -14.66
CA LEU A 23 14.00 -3.66 -15.90
C LEU A 23 13.60 -4.57 -17.05
N THR A 24 12.68 -4.13 -17.89
CA THR A 24 12.37 -4.82 -19.15
C THR A 24 13.31 -4.31 -20.23
N ASN A 25 14.19 -5.19 -20.72
CA ASN A 25 15.06 -4.91 -21.85
C ASN A 25 14.27 -5.14 -23.15
N GLY A 26 13.54 -4.11 -23.58
CA GLY A 26 12.88 -4.02 -24.87
C GLY A 26 13.17 -2.68 -25.54
N PRO A 27 12.62 -2.41 -26.73
CA PRO A 27 12.80 -1.13 -27.43
C PRO A 27 12.31 0.08 -26.61
N HIS A 28 11.49 -0.16 -25.58
CA HIS A 28 11.15 0.81 -24.55
C HIS A 28 11.59 0.25 -23.20
N GLN A 29 12.64 0.84 -22.61
CA GLN A 29 13.11 0.45 -21.29
C GLN A 29 12.08 0.91 -20.25
N THR A 30 11.37 -0.04 -19.66
CA THR A 30 10.44 0.25 -18.56
C THR A 30 11.03 -0.26 -17.26
N ARG A 31 11.00 0.60 -16.23
CA ARG A 31 11.38 0.24 -14.87
C ARG A 31 10.11 -0.01 -14.06
N THR A 32 9.94 -1.22 -13.58
CA THR A 32 8.82 -1.61 -12.72
C THR A 32 9.31 -1.97 -11.32
N PHE A 33 8.52 -1.60 -10.31
CA PHE A 33 8.81 -1.91 -8.92
C PHE A 33 7.81 -2.97 -8.46
N VAL A 34 8.33 -4.13 -8.07
CA VAL A 34 7.51 -5.24 -7.58
C VAL A 34 7.91 -5.54 -6.14
N PRO A 35 6.97 -5.84 -5.23
CA PRO A 35 7.33 -6.17 -3.87
C PRO A 35 8.07 -7.51 -3.84
N LYS A 36 9.16 -7.59 -3.09
CA LYS A 36 9.93 -8.82 -2.87
C LYS A 36 9.09 -9.86 -2.13
N ASP A 37 8.33 -9.42 -1.14
CA ASP A 37 7.38 -10.24 -0.40
C ASP A 37 5.94 -9.85 -0.76
N LYS A 38 5.33 -10.66 -1.63
CA LYS A 38 3.96 -10.43 -2.10
C LYS A 38 2.92 -10.65 -1.00
N GLU A 39 3.17 -11.56 -0.07
CA GLU A 39 2.24 -11.86 1.02
C GLU A 39 2.19 -10.70 2.02
N LEU A 40 3.37 -10.21 2.41
CA LEU A 40 3.49 -9.01 3.21
C LEU A 40 2.84 -7.80 2.53
N HIS A 41 3.11 -7.59 1.24
CA HIS A 41 2.49 -6.50 0.49
C HIS A 41 0.96 -6.59 0.45
N HIS A 42 0.42 -7.81 0.30
CA HIS A 42 -1.01 -8.02 0.34
C HIS A 42 -1.61 -7.67 1.70
N ARG A 43 -1.01 -8.14 2.80
CA ARG A 43 -1.47 -7.82 4.18
C ARG A 43 -1.53 -6.32 4.42
N LEU A 44 -0.43 -5.61 4.12
CA LEU A 44 -0.33 -4.16 4.31
C LEU A 44 -1.36 -3.39 3.49
N LYS A 45 -1.64 -3.85 2.26
CA LYS A 45 -2.67 -3.26 1.41
C LYS A 45 -4.08 -3.46 1.98
N VAL A 46 -4.37 -4.64 2.51
CA VAL A 46 -5.65 -4.94 3.14
C VAL A 46 -5.85 -4.08 4.39
N GLU A 47 -4.84 -3.96 5.24
CA GLU A 47 -4.89 -3.14 6.45
C GLU A 47 -5.11 -1.66 6.13
N GLN A 48 -4.35 -1.10 5.18
CA GLN A 48 -4.58 0.29 4.73
C GLN A 48 -5.99 0.49 4.16
N ARG A 49 -6.48 -0.47 3.37
CA ARG A 49 -7.81 -0.35 2.79
C ARG A 49 -8.88 -0.39 3.87
N ALA A 50 -8.75 -1.26 4.87
CA ALA A 50 -9.66 -1.32 6.01
C ALA A 50 -9.68 -0.01 6.81
N GLU A 51 -8.52 0.63 7.02
CA GLU A 51 -8.44 1.94 7.67
C GLU A 51 -9.15 3.04 6.87
N ILE A 52 -8.91 3.08 5.55
CA ILE A 52 -9.57 4.04 4.65
C ILE A 52 -11.08 3.83 4.66
N ASP A 53 -11.55 2.59 4.51
CA ASP A 53 -12.97 2.26 4.49
C ASP A 53 -13.63 2.62 5.84
N ALA A 54 -12.97 2.35 6.97
CA ALA A 54 -13.44 2.76 8.30
C ALA A 54 -13.51 4.29 8.45
N ARG A 55 -12.53 5.03 7.92
CA ARG A 55 -12.52 6.49 7.91
C ARG A 55 -13.65 7.05 7.05
N LEU A 56 -13.88 6.48 5.87
CA LEU A 56 -14.95 6.86 4.96
C LEU A 56 -16.34 6.57 5.55
N ALA A 57 -16.51 5.45 6.24
CA ALA A 57 -17.75 5.10 6.92
C ALA A 57 -18.14 6.14 7.98
N ARG A 58 -17.16 6.61 8.77
CA ARG A 58 -17.35 7.68 9.77
C ARG A 58 -17.78 9.01 9.12
N THR A 59 -17.17 9.39 8.00
CA THR A 59 -17.53 10.62 7.28
C THR A 59 -18.96 10.57 6.74
N LYS A 60 -19.37 9.45 6.12
CA LYS A 60 -20.73 9.31 5.56
C LYS A 60 -21.83 9.38 6.63
N GLN A 61 -21.55 8.92 7.84
CA GLN A 61 -22.49 9.06 8.97
C GLN A 61 -22.65 10.52 9.42
N SER A 62 -21.57 11.29 9.39
CA SER A 62 -21.61 12.73 9.74
C SER A 62 -22.33 13.59 8.70
N GLU A 63 -22.27 13.24 7.41
CA GLU A 63 -22.98 13.95 6.35
C GLU A 63 -24.50 13.71 6.39
N ARG A 64 -24.94 12.48 6.69
CA ARG A 64 -26.37 12.16 6.87
C ARG A 64 -27.01 12.92 8.04
N HIS A 65 -26.26 13.18 9.10
CA HIS A 65 -26.75 13.97 10.25
C HIS A 65 -26.87 15.47 9.96
N ARG A 66 -26.24 15.99 8.90
CA ARG A 66 -26.19 17.42 8.58
C ARG A 66 -27.33 17.91 7.69
N TYR A 67 -28.01 17.02 6.97
CA TYR A 67 -29.09 17.36 6.03
C TYR A 67 -30.46 16.78 6.41
N GLY A 68 -30.59 16.17 7.59
CA GLY A 68 -31.81 15.50 8.06
C GLY A 68 -32.32 16.05 9.39
N GLY A 69 -32.38 17.39 9.53
CA GLY A 69 -32.99 18.08 10.68
C GLY A 69 -34.07 19.04 10.21
#